data_AF-A0A0X4ETP1-F1
#
_entry.id   AF-A0A0X4ETP1-F1
#
_cell.length_a   1.000
_cell.length_b   1.000
_cell.length_c   1.000
_cell.angle_alpha   90.00
_cell.angle_beta   90.00
_cell.angle_gamma   90.00
#
_symmetry.space_group_name_H-M   'P 1'
#
loop_
_entity.id
_entity.type
_entity.pdbx_description
1 polymer ?
#
loop_
_entity_poly.entity_id
_entity_poly.type
_entity_poly.pdbx_seq_one_letter_code
_entity_poly.pdbx_strand_id
1 'polypeptide(L)'
;MNKQRGFTLLEIILALVIFASCAMMVVSTIPSRSGADIFGQQLKALVEYGSDRAVMDGNIVGLVVTTSEYQLVTWAKKAGERHWEPLIAGRIVTHGQFPEEMHVSLSPQRIAATTDTAPQIVFLPDGEISRFTLSLQSVDKKQRFSVVSQGASPVSVENDD
;
A
#
# COMPACT_ATOMS: atom_id res chain seq x y z
N MET A 1 -45.07 49.79 -12.30
CA MET A 1 -46.00 48.85 -11.64
C MET A 1 -45.30 47.49 -11.62
N ASN A 2 -44.58 47.18 -10.55
CA ASN A 2 -43.61 46.08 -10.52
C ASN A 2 -44.31 44.78 -10.10
N LYS A 3 -44.47 43.83 -11.03
CA LYS A 3 -44.92 42.46 -10.73
C LYS A 3 -43.80 41.75 -9.98
N GLN A 4 -43.91 41.64 -8.66
CA GLN A 4 -43.12 40.68 -7.90
C GLN A 4 -43.57 39.27 -8.30
N ARG A 5 -42.73 38.57 -9.06
CA ARG A 5 -42.90 37.14 -9.35
C ARG A 5 -42.32 36.41 -8.15
N GLY A 6 -43.18 36.06 -7.18
CA GLY A 6 -42.80 35.18 -6.07
C GLY A 6 -42.43 33.80 -6.60
N PHE A 7 -41.31 33.27 -6.11
CA PHE A 7 -40.83 31.92 -6.40
C PHE A 7 -41.97 30.92 -6.20
N THR A 8 -42.27 30.11 -7.22
CA THR A 8 -43.31 29.10 -7.08
C THR A 8 -42.79 27.93 -6.25
N LEU A 9 -43.66 27.33 -5.45
CA LEU A 9 -43.33 26.16 -4.64
C LEU A 9 -42.83 24.99 -5.52
N LEU A 10 -43.34 24.92 -6.76
CA LEU A 10 -42.93 23.95 -7.77
C LEU A 10 -41.45 24.13 -8.18
N GLU A 11 -40.97 25.37 -8.27
CA GLU A 11 -39.61 25.70 -8.68
C GLU A 11 -38.57 25.26 -7.64
N ILE A 12 -38.91 25.40 -6.36
CA ILE A 12 -38.07 24.91 -5.26
C ILE A 12 -38.07 23.38 -5.22
N ILE A 13 -39.23 22.73 -5.43
CA ILE A 13 -39.29 21.26 -5.48
C ILE A 13 -38.49 20.72 -6.68
N LEU A 14 -38.61 21.33 -7.86
CA LEU A 14 -37.88 20.94 -9.06
C LEU A 14 -36.36 21.10 -8.84
N ALA A 15 -35.93 22.22 -8.25
CA ALA A 15 -34.54 22.43 -7.91
C ALA A 15 -34.01 21.33 -6.96
N LEU A 16 -34.77 20.99 -5.91
CA LEU A 16 -34.38 19.92 -4.97
C LEU A 16 -34.30 18.55 -5.63
N VAL A 17 -35.22 18.22 -6.55
CA VAL A 17 -35.19 16.96 -7.30
C VAL A 17 -33.95 16.89 -8.20
N ILE A 18 -33.63 17.98 -8.90
CA ILE A 18 -32.43 18.05 -9.74
C ILE A 18 -31.18 17.88 -8.85
N PHE A 19 -31.07 18.60 -7.74
CA PHE A 19 -29.95 18.46 -6.80
C PHE A 19 -29.81 17.03 -6.26
N ALA A 20 -30.91 16.38 -5.88
CA ALA A 20 -30.90 15.00 -5.40
C ALA A 20 -30.46 14.00 -6.50
N SER A 21 -30.92 14.19 -7.74
CA SER A 21 -30.51 13.34 -8.86
C SER A 21 -29.02 13.51 -9.20
N CYS A 22 -28.50 14.75 -9.18
CA CYS A 22 -27.09 15.02 -9.39
C CYS A 22 -26.24 14.43 -8.26
N ALA A 23 -26.71 14.51 -7.01
CA ALA A 23 -26.01 13.94 -5.85
C ALA A 23 -25.88 12.41 -5.96
N MET A 24 -26.95 11.69 -6.36
CA MET A 24 -26.90 10.24 -6.55
C MET A 24 -25.90 9.82 -7.64
N MET A 25 -25.86 10.55 -8.76
CA MET A 25 -24.91 10.28 -9.85
C MET A 25 -23.45 10.46 -9.40
N VAL A 26 -23.17 11.51 -8.61
CA VAL A 26 -21.82 11.78 -8.11
C VAL A 26 -21.35 10.70 -7.12
N VAL A 27 -22.21 10.29 -6.18
CA VAL A 27 -21.86 9.25 -5.20
C VAL A 27 -21.52 7.91 -5.87
N SER A 28 -22.21 7.56 -6.95
CA SER A 28 -21.91 6.34 -7.72
C SER A 28 -20.59 6.39 -8.50
N THR A 29 -20.02 7.58 -8.71
CA THR A 29 -18.73 7.76 -9.41
C THR A 29 -17.54 7.85 -8.47
N ILE A 30 -17.75 7.87 -7.15
CA ILE A 30 -16.66 7.81 -6.18
C ILE A 30 -16.23 6.34 -6.10
N PRO A 31 -15.04 5.97 -6.59
CA PRO A 31 -14.55 4.62 -6.38
C PRO A 31 -14.52 4.37 -4.87
N SER A 32 -15.20 3.32 -4.44
CA SER A 32 -15.09 2.83 -3.07
C SER A 32 -13.64 2.42 -2.86
N ARG A 33 -12.83 3.29 -2.26
CA ARG A 33 -11.48 2.90 -1.80
C ARG A 33 -11.68 1.79 -0.80
N SER A 34 -11.45 0.55 -1.24
CA SER A 34 -11.55 -0.59 -0.35
C SER A 34 -10.43 -0.49 0.69
N GLY A 35 -10.59 -1.14 1.85
CA GLY A 35 -9.50 -1.22 2.82
C GLY A 35 -8.22 -1.81 2.21
N ALA A 36 -8.39 -2.67 1.20
CA ALA A 36 -7.31 -3.24 0.40
C ALA A 36 -6.52 -2.20 -0.40
N ASP A 37 -7.19 -1.22 -1.04
CA ASP A 37 -6.50 -0.14 -1.76
C ASP A 37 -5.62 0.69 -0.83
N ILE A 38 -6.16 1.04 0.35
CA ILE A 38 -5.44 1.83 1.35
C ILE A 38 -4.20 1.06 1.81
N PHE A 39 -4.36 -0.22 2.12
CA PHE A 39 -3.25 -1.06 2.54
C PHE A 39 -2.20 -1.26 1.43
N GLY A 40 -2.63 -1.48 0.18
CA GLY A 40 -1.72 -1.58 -0.96
C GLY A 40 -0.87 -0.32 -1.14
N GLN A 41 -1.47 0.86 -0.98
CA GLN A 41 -0.73 2.13 -1.01
C GLN A 41 0.22 2.29 0.19
N GLN A 42 -0.17 1.84 1.39
CA GLN A 42 0.72 1.83 2.56
C GLN A 42 1.92 0.92 2.34
N LEU A 43 1.70 -0.26 1.77
CA LEU A 43 2.76 -1.23 1.47
C LEU A 43 3.69 -0.71 0.37
N LYS A 44 3.15 -0.08 -0.68
CA LYS A 44 3.95 0.64 -1.67
C LYS A 44 4.83 1.70 -1.01
N ALA A 45 4.27 2.54 -0.15
CA ALA A 45 5.03 3.58 0.54
C ALA A 45 6.14 3.00 1.43
N LEU A 46 5.90 1.87 2.08
CA LEU A 46 6.92 1.15 2.86
C LEU A 46 8.08 0.65 1.98
N VAL A 47 7.75 0.04 0.84
CA VAL A 47 8.74 -0.48 -0.11
C VAL A 47 9.58 0.66 -0.69
N GLU A 48 8.94 1.74 -1.11
CA GLU A 48 9.62 2.95 -1.60
C GLU A 48 10.50 3.56 -0.50
N TYR A 49 10.01 3.63 0.73
CA TYR A 49 10.80 4.08 1.87
C TYR A 49 12.04 3.20 2.13
N GLY A 50 11.90 1.87 2.04
CA GLY A 50 13.04 0.95 2.17
C GLY A 50 14.10 1.17 1.10
N SER A 51 13.68 1.43 -0.14
CA SER A 51 14.56 1.78 -1.25
C SER A 51 15.28 3.11 -1.03
N ASP A 52 14.53 4.16 -0.69
CA ASP A 52 15.10 5.48 -0.42
C ASP A 52 16.10 5.41 0.74
N ARG A 53 15.76 4.65 1.78
CA ARG A 53 16.63 4.47 2.94
C ARG A 53 17.94 3.76 2.58
N ALA A 54 17.90 2.74 1.70
CA ALA A 54 19.09 2.05 1.25
C ALA A 54 20.05 2.99 0.51
N VAL A 55 19.50 3.83 -0.38
CA VAL A 55 20.26 4.84 -1.12
C VAL A 55 20.83 5.91 -0.19
N MET A 56 20.01 6.44 0.72
CA MET A 56 20.42 7.51 1.64
C MET A 56 21.49 7.07 2.63
N ASP A 57 21.37 5.87 3.19
CA ASP A 57 22.32 5.36 4.18
C ASP A 57 23.56 4.72 3.54
N GLY A 58 23.53 4.46 2.22
CA GLY A 58 24.59 3.73 1.54
C GLY A 58 24.69 2.27 1.98
N ASN A 59 23.61 1.70 2.52
CA ASN A 59 23.59 0.36 3.10
C ASN A 59 22.43 -0.48 2.58
N ILE A 60 22.59 -1.80 2.59
CA ILE A 60 21.55 -2.71 2.12
C ILE A 60 20.38 -2.70 3.12
N VAL A 61 19.18 -2.52 2.59
CA VAL A 61 17.93 -2.70 3.31
C VAL A 61 17.24 -3.94 2.75
N GLY A 62 16.52 -4.67 3.58
CA GLY A 62 15.70 -5.79 3.17
C GLY A 62 14.29 -5.67 3.71
N LEU A 63 13.35 -6.36 3.08
CA LEU A 63 12.00 -6.56 3.55
C LEU A 63 11.79 -8.06 3.77
N VAL A 64 11.52 -8.42 5.03
CA VAL A 64 11.07 -9.75 5.41
C VAL A 64 9.55 -9.76 5.36
N VAL A 65 8.99 -10.78 4.69
CA VAL A 65 7.55 -10.97 4.53
C VAL A 65 7.21 -12.37 5.00
N THR A 66 6.34 -12.47 5.99
CA THR A 66 5.78 -13.73 6.48
C THR A 66 4.31 -13.86 6.06
N THR A 67 3.62 -14.89 6.54
CA THR A 67 2.17 -15.05 6.33
C THR A 67 1.35 -13.94 6.97
N SER A 68 1.83 -13.35 8.07
CA SER A 68 1.05 -12.45 8.92
C SER A 68 1.73 -11.11 9.15
N GLU A 69 3.03 -10.98 8.89
CA GLU A 69 3.80 -9.80 9.25
C GLU A 69 4.82 -9.43 8.16
N TYR A 70 5.21 -8.17 8.15
CA TYR A 70 6.28 -7.67 7.31
C TYR A 70 7.18 -6.73 8.12
N GLN A 71 8.47 -6.71 7.78
CA GLN A 71 9.45 -5.90 8.50
C GLN A 71 10.64 -5.51 7.61
N LEU A 72 10.98 -4.22 7.63
CA LEU A 72 12.23 -3.73 7.08
C LEU A 72 13.38 -4.05 8.03
N VAL A 73 14.46 -4.54 7.46
CA VAL A 73 15.72 -4.87 8.14
C VAL A 73 16.87 -4.16 7.44
N THR A 74 17.93 -3.85 8.18
CA THR A 74 19.16 -3.30 7.62
C THR A 74 20.34 -4.21 7.94
N TRP A 75 21.37 -4.13 7.11
CA TRP A 75 22.57 -4.92 7.25
C TRP A 75 23.56 -4.23 8.21
N ALA A 76 23.51 -4.57 9.50
CA ALA A 76 24.35 -3.95 10.51
C ALA A 76 25.61 -4.77 10.79
N LYS A 77 26.67 -4.06 11.21
CA LYS A 77 27.91 -4.68 11.67
C LYS A 77 28.02 -4.52 13.18
N LYS A 78 27.93 -5.63 13.91
CA LYS A 78 28.08 -5.66 15.37
C LYS A 78 29.17 -6.63 15.75
N ALA A 79 30.11 -6.17 16.59
CA ALA A 79 31.24 -6.98 17.07
C ALA A 79 32.09 -7.66 15.96
N GLY A 80 32.09 -7.12 14.74
CA GLY A 80 32.86 -7.67 13.61
C GLY A 80 32.05 -8.55 12.66
N GLU A 81 30.91 -9.08 13.10
CA GLU A 81 30.00 -9.89 12.30
C GLU A 81 28.90 -9.02 11.68
N ARG A 82 28.44 -9.42 10.50
CA ARG A 82 27.33 -8.74 9.82
C ARG A 82 26.06 -9.56 10.02
N HIS A 83 25.02 -8.93 10.52
CA HIS A 83 23.72 -9.56 10.72
C HIS A 83 22.60 -8.62 10.26
N TRP A 84 21.47 -9.21 9.90
CA TRP A 84 20.24 -8.45 9.70
C TRP A 84 19.74 -7.97 11.06
N GLU A 85 19.29 -6.72 11.13
CA GLU A 85 18.60 -6.21 12.29
C GLU A 85 17.38 -5.37 11.88
N PRO A 86 16.34 -5.31 12.71
CA PRO A 86 15.19 -4.43 12.50
C PRO A 86 15.61 -3.00 12.17
N LEU A 87 15.09 -2.46 11.07
CA LEU A 87 15.30 -1.06 10.71
C LEU A 87 14.39 -0.19 11.57
N ILE A 88 14.95 0.60 12.48
CA ILE A 88 14.19 1.53 13.33
C ILE A 88 14.33 2.95 12.80
N ALA A 89 13.20 3.56 12.43
CA ALA A 89 13.15 4.86 11.76
C ALA A 89 12.30 5.90 12.51
N GLY A 90 12.52 6.05 13.82
CA GLY A 90 11.88 7.10 14.62
C GLY A 90 10.35 7.08 14.55
N ARG A 91 9.77 7.93 13.69
CA ARG A 91 8.31 8.06 13.48
C ARG A 91 7.75 7.24 12.31
N ILE A 92 8.62 6.68 11.46
CA ILE A 92 8.21 5.88 10.31
C ILE A 92 8.03 4.44 10.77
N VAL A 93 6.86 3.89 10.47
CA VAL A 93 6.53 2.49 10.77
C VAL A 93 7.21 1.61 9.74
N THR A 94 8.16 0.80 10.20
CA THR A 94 9.02 -0.06 9.37
C THR A 94 8.63 -1.53 9.45
N HIS A 95 7.63 -1.85 10.26
CA HIS A 95 7.10 -3.18 10.45
C HIS A 95 5.59 -3.12 10.65
N GLY A 96 4.88 -4.19 10.36
CA GLY A 96 3.45 -4.23 10.54
C GLY A 96 2.89 -5.63 10.34
N GLN A 97 1.59 -5.75 10.59
CA GLN A 97 0.85 -6.99 10.39
C GLN A 97 -0.02 -6.86 9.16
N PHE A 98 -0.11 -7.94 8.39
CA PHE A 98 -1.09 -8.08 7.34
C PHE A 98 -2.48 -8.26 7.97
N PRO A 99 -3.55 -7.77 7.33
CA PRO A 99 -4.91 -8.02 7.80
C PRO A 99 -5.20 -9.52 7.90
N GLU A 100 -5.78 -9.99 9.01
CA GLU A 100 -6.05 -11.42 9.24
C GLU A 100 -6.90 -12.07 8.15
N GLU A 101 -7.74 -11.28 7.48
CA GLU A 101 -8.61 -11.73 6.39
C GLU A 101 -7.90 -11.79 5.02
N MET A 102 -6.59 -11.56 4.95
CA MET A 102 -5.82 -11.58 3.71
C MET A 102 -4.80 -12.73 3.68
N HIS A 103 -4.84 -13.50 2.61
CA HIS A 103 -3.80 -14.45 2.24
C HIS A 103 -2.69 -13.73 1.49
N VAL A 104 -1.47 -13.83 2.01
CA VAL A 104 -0.27 -13.21 1.46
C VAL A 104 0.53 -14.22 0.67
N SER A 105 1.01 -13.81 -0.50
CA SER A 105 1.91 -14.61 -1.33
C SER A 105 2.98 -13.73 -1.97
N LEU A 106 4.15 -14.32 -2.18
CA LEU A 106 5.29 -13.66 -2.80
C LEU A 106 5.74 -14.48 -4.01
N SER A 107 6.19 -13.79 -5.05
CA SER A 107 6.78 -14.37 -6.25
C SER A 107 7.94 -13.49 -6.72
N PRO A 108 9.05 -14.06 -7.24
CA PRO A 108 9.32 -15.49 -7.41
C PRO A 108 9.81 -16.18 -6.13
N GLN A 109 10.19 -15.42 -5.10
CA GLN A 109 10.60 -15.95 -3.82
C GLN A 109 9.40 -16.38 -2.96
N ARG A 110 9.63 -17.30 -2.03
CA ARG A 110 8.59 -17.70 -1.05
C ARG A 110 8.66 -16.78 0.18
N ILE A 111 7.50 -16.59 0.81
CA ILE A 111 7.41 -15.92 2.12
C ILE A 111 8.25 -16.66 3.17
N ALA A 112 8.78 -15.91 4.14
CA ALA A 112 9.51 -16.43 5.27
C ALA A 112 8.57 -17.14 6.28
N ALA A 113 9.12 -18.08 7.02
CA ALA A 113 8.43 -18.67 8.18
C ALA A 113 8.39 -17.70 9.37
N THR A 114 9.45 -16.91 9.55
CA THR A 114 9.61 -15.96 10.67
C THR A 114 10.35 -14.71 10.21
N THR A 115 10.20 -13.61 10.98
CA THR A 115 10.88 -12.34 10.71
C THR A 115 12.39 -12.38 11.00
N ASP A 116 12.84 -13.33 11.84
CA ASP A 116 14.26 -13.56 12.17
C ASP A 116 14.96 -14.44 11.11
N THR A 117 14.85 -14.03 9.85
CA THR A 117 15.48 -14.72 8.71
C THR A 117 16.06 -13.70 7.73
N ALA A 118 16.84 -14.17 6.75
CA ALA A 118 17.28 -13.32 5.66
C ALA A 118 16.07 -12.76 4.87
N PRO A 119 16.11 -11.48 4.47
CA PRO A 119 15.00 -10.84 3.75
C PRO A 119 14.82 -11.44 2.36
N GLN A 120 13.56 -11.54 1.94
CA GLN A 120 13.22 -12.06 0.60
C GLN A 120 13.38 -10.98 -0.46
N ILE A 121 13.05 -9.74 -0.11
CA ILE A 121 13.16 -8.57 -0.99
C ILE A 121 14.33 -7.73 -0.49
N VAL A 122 15.25 -7.40 -1.39
CA VAL A 122 16.45 -6.62 -1.08
C VAL A 122 16.41 -5.31 -1.86
N PHE A 123 16.79 -4.22 -1.18
CA PHE A 123 17.01 -2.88 -1.71
C PHE A 123 18.50 -2.55 -1.62
N LEU A 124 19.08 -2.22 -2.76
CA LEU A 124 20.51 -1.94 -2.88
C LEU A 124 20.79 -0.42 -2.80
N PRO A 125 21.98 -0.02 -2.33
CA PRO A 125 22.34 1.40 -2.20
C PRO A 125 22.42 2.19 -3.52
N ASP A 126 22.44 1.50 -4.66
CA ASP A 126 22.42 2.08 -6.00
C ASP A 126 21.01 2.37 -6.52
N GLY A 127 19.97 2.02 -5.75
CA GLY A 127 18.57 2.18 -6.11
C GLY A 127 17.95 0.97 -6.80
N GLU A 128 18.70 -0.13 -6.99
CA GLU A 128 18.13 -1.38 -7.45
C GLU A 128 17.23 -2.01 -6.37
N ILE A 129 16.09 -2.53 -6.81
CA ILE A 129 15.15 -3.27 -5.97
C ILE A 129 15.04 -4.68 -6.55
N SER A 130 14.93 -5.69 -5.68
CA SER A 130 14.59 -7.04 -6.14
C SER A 130 13.31 -7.03 -6.98
N ARG A 131 13.26 -7.84 -8.05
CA ARG A 131 12.03 -8.08 -8.80
C ARG A 131 11.10 -8.96 -7.97
N PHE A 132 9.89 -8.49 -7.71
CA PHE A 132 8.91 -9.26 -6.95
C PHE A 132 7.47 -8.86 -7.30
N THR A 133 6.56 -9.77 -7.00
CA THR A 133 5.12 -9.54 -6.93
C THR A 133 4.65 -10.01 -5.56
N LEU A 134 4.20 -9.08 -4.74
CA LEU A 134 3.64 -9.34 -3.42
C LEU A 134 2.12 -9.21 -3.51
N SER A 135 1.43 -10.34 -3.51
CA SER A 135 -0.02 -10.39 -3.72
C SER A 135 -0.75 -10.67 -2.41
N LEU A 136 -1.79 -9.88 -2.16
CA LEU A 136 -2.70 -10.02 -1.03
C LEU A 136 -4.10 -10.30 -1.57
N GLN A 137 -4.70 -11.40 -1.11
CA GLN A 137 -6.03 -11.82 -1.51
C GLN A 137 -6.93 -12.05 -0.28
N SER A 138 -8.09 -11.43 -0.27
CA SER A 138 -9.13 -11.70 0.75
C SER A 138 -9.52 -13.19 0.76
N VAL A 139 -9.84 -13.73 1.95
CA VAL A 139 -10.38 -15.11 2.09
C VAL A 139 -11.59 -15.35 1.18
N ASP A 140 -12.46 -14.35 1.03
CA ASP A 140 -13.66 -14.44 0.18
C ASP A 140 -13.36 -14.32 -1.33
N LYS A 141 -12.09 -14.11 -1.68
CA LYS A 141 -11.55 -13.92 -3.04
C LYS A 141 -12.14 -12.74 -3.82
N LYS A 142 -12.92 -11.85 -3.20
CA LYS A 142 -13.52 -10.69 -3.87
C LYS A 142 -12.60 -9.49 -3.98
N GLN A 143 -11.49 -9.49 -3.25
CA GLN A 143 -10.52 -8.41 -3.24
C GLN A 143 -9.13 -9.02 -3.40
N ARG A 144 -8.40 -8.55 -4.41
CA ARG A 144 -7.01 -8.91 -4.63
C ARG A 144 -6.25 -7.68 -5.12
N PHE A 145 -5.11 -7.44 -4.52
CA PHE A 145 -4.15 -6.44 -5.00
C PHE A 145 -2.74 -6.99 -4.90
N SER A 146 -1.86 -6.42 -5.69
CA SER A 146 -0.45 -6.78 -5.74
C SER A 146 0.43 -5.55 -5.73
N VAL A 147 1.54 -5.60 -5.00
CA VAL A 147 2.63 -4.64 -5.11
C VAL A 147 3.72 -5.27 -5.97
N VAL A 148 4.08 -4.60 -7.06
CA VAL A 148 4.97 -5.14 -8.09
C VAL A 148 6.21 -4.26 -8.26
N SER A 149 7.39 -4.89 -8.20
CA SER A 149 8.67 -4.29 -8.51
C SER A 149 9.26 -4.90 -9.78
N GLN A 150 9.64 -4.05 -10.74
CA GLN A 150 10.31 -4.45 -11.98
C GLN A 150 11.84 -4.37 -11.90
N GLY A 151 12.39 -4.00 -10.74
CA GLY A 151 13.83 -3.88 -10.53
C GLY A 151 14.30 -2.54 -9.96
N ALA A 152 13.39 -1.56 -9.86
CA ALA A 152 13.69 -0.21 -9.42
C ALA A 152 12.43 0.45 -8.84
N SER A 153 12.64 1.54 -8.10
CA SER A 153 11.57 2.45 -7.67
C SER A 153 11.08 3.33 -8.84
N PRO A 154 9.79 3.73 -8.92
CA PRO A 154 8.69 3.38 -8.02
C PRO A 154 8.12 1.98 -8.30
N VAL A 155 7.56 1.37 -7.26
CA VAL A 155 6.78 0.12 -7.41
C VAL A 155 5.33 0.43 -7.76
N SER A 156 4.65 -0.48 -8.47
CA SER A 156 3.23 -0.32 -8.81
C SER A 156 2.32 -1.05 -7.82
N VAL A 157 1.12 -0.52 -7.61
CA VAL A 157 0.00 -1.24 -6.98
C VAL A 157 -0.97 -1.59 -8.09
N GLU A 158 -1.24 -2.88 -8.24
CA GLU A 158 -2.16 -3.43 -9.22
C GLU A 158 -3.35 -4.04 -8.48
N ASN A 159 -4.56 -3.66 -8.87
CA ASN A 159 -5.80 -4.26 -8.36
C ASN A 159 -6.34 -5.22 -9.42
N ASP A 160 -6.63 -6.45 -9.02
CA ASP A 160 -7.39 -7.39 -9.84
C ASP A 160 -8.86 -7.24 -9.46
N ASP A 161 -9.63 -6.53 -10.30
CA ASP A 161 -11.10 -6.42 -10.23
C ASP A 161 -11.80 -7.67 -10.82
#